data_AF-A0A401NJF1-F1
#
_entry.id   AF-A0A401NJF1-F1
#
_cell.length_a   1.000
_cell.length_b   1.000
_cell.length_c   1.000
_cell.angle_alpha   90.00
_cell.angle_beta   90.00
_cell.angle_gamma   90.00
#
_symmetry.space_group_name_H-M   'P 1'
#
loop_
_entity.id
_entity.type
_entity.pdbx_description
1 polymer ?
#
loop_
_entity_poly.entity_id
_entity_poly.type
_entity_poly.pdbx_seq_one_letter_code
_entity_poly.pdbx_strand_id
1 'polypeptide(L)'
;MYISVDRGQYEYDLMLAVDMFTSRHTQWYYFQIQNTISDATYKLKIVNLLKKDSLYNYGMKPLVYSEKDARELKIGWFRSGHHITYKPWKKKTFNNLFPYVQHYCLEFQIEFRNKDDTYYLAHCYPYRYTDLKTHLNEIINDSKHLSHFKKEVLCETRAGNSCFLLTITDYIGNEDSKTKLGVVLTARVHPGETQASWMMKGILDFLISEEPTAKELRQRCIFKIIPMLNPDGVIVGNYRCSLSARDLNRNYRHPKRELFPTVWHTKKMVEELQKDHYLFDFPLLSPFELYNGTH
;
A
#
# COMPACT_ATOMS: atom_id res chain seq x y z
N MET A 1 -13.41 -5.40 9.11
CA MET A 1 -14.55 -5.87 8.29
C MET A 1 -15.51 -6.58 9.22
N TYR A 2 -16.82 -6.46 9.01
CA TYR A 2 -17.84 -7.12 9.82
C TYR A 2 -18.81 -7.89 8.91
N ILE A 3 -19.27 -9.07 9.35
CA ILE A 3 -20.36 -9.80 8.70
C ILE A 3 -21.65 -9.06 9.04
N SER A 4 -22.40 -8.63 8.05
CA SER A 4 -23.63 -7.85 8.28
C SER A 4 -24.86 -8.74 8.40
N VAL A 5 -24.95 -9.82 7.62
CA VAL A 5 -26.06 -10.80 7.67
C VAL A 5 -25.60 -12.14 7.07
N ASP A 6 -25.88 -13.25 7.76
CA ASP A 6 -25.89 -14.61 7.20
C ASP A 6 -27.25 -14.86 6.52
N ARG A 7 -27.25 -15.13 5.22
CA ARG A 7 -28.48 -15.29 4.41
C ARG A 7 -28.81 -16.75 4.09
N GLY A 8 -28.06 -17.69 4.62
CA GLY A 8 -28.16 -19.11 4.32
C GLY A 8 -26.78 -19.77 4.44
N GLN A 9 -26.73 -21.10 4.42
CA GLN A 9 -25.59 -21.90 4.90
C GLN A 9 -24.19 -21.43 4.43
N TYR A 10 -24.06 -20.81 3.25
CA TYR A 10 -22.80 -20.27 2.71
C TYR A 10 -22.94 -18.91 1.99
N GLU A 11 -23.96 -18.10 2.32
CA GLU A 11 -24.15 -16.77 1.74
C GLU A 11 -23.93 -15.65 2.77
N TYR A 12 -22.97 -14.75 2.50
CA TYR A 12 -22.56 -13.71 3.44
C TYR A 12 -22.61 -12.31 2.81
N ASP A 13 -23.34 -11.41 3.46
CA ASP A 13 -23.18 -9.98 3.26
C ASP A 13 -22.06 -9.47 4.18
N LEU A 14 -21.06 -8.82 3.60
CA LEU A 14 -19.87 -8.29 4.25
C LEU A 14 -19.88 -6.76 4.17
N MET A 15 -19.45 -6.13 5.27
CA MET A 15 -19.29 -4.68 5.36
C MET A 15 -17.86 -4.31 5.69
N LEU A 16 -17.25 -3.48 4.84
CA LEU A 16 -15.93 -2.93 5.09
C LEU A 16 -16.00 -1.90 6.21
N ALA A 17 -14.99 -1.91 7.07
CA ALA A 17 -14.74 -0.77 7.93
C ALA A 17 -14.33 0.42 7.04
N VAL A 18 -14.84 1.60 7.37
CA VAL A 18 -14.34 2.85 6.80
C VAL A 18 -12.95 3.15 7.34
N ASP A 19 -12.20 4.01 6.65
CA ASP A 19 -10.92 4.49 7.19
C ASP A 19 -11.14 5.08 8.58
N MET A 20 -10.25 4.76 9.53
CA MET A 20 -10.40 5.18 10.92
C MET A 20 -10.60 6.68 11.05
N PHE A 21 -11.52 7.08 11.94
CA PHE A 21 -11.92 8.48 12.18
C PHE A 21 -12.54 9.19 10.97
N THR A 22 -12.90 8.45 9.91
CA THR A 22 -13.66 8.98 8.78
C THR A 22 -15.04 8.32 8.70
N SER A 23 -15.87 8.84 7.79
CA SER A 23 -17.15 8.23 7.41
C SER A 23 -17.16 7.70 5.97
N ARG A 24 -15.99 7.58 5.35
CA ARG A 24 -15.84 7.32 3.91
C ARG A 24 -14.61 6.44 3.66
N HIS A 25 -14.29 6.22 2.38
CA HIS A 25 -13.16 5.42 1.92
C HIS A 25 -13.26 3.93 2.29
N THR A 26 -13.99 3.19 1.45
CA THR A 26 -14.14 1.74 1.54
C THR A 26 -13.80 1.14 0.18
N GLN A 27 -12.65 0.47 0.10
CA GLN A 27 -12.19 -0.19 -1.13
C GLN A 27 -11.24 -1.34 -0.84
N TRP A 28 -10.30 -1.12 0.10
CA TRP A 28 -9.41 -2.17 0.58
C TRP A 28 -10.17 -3.18 1.44
N TYR A 29 -9.94 -4.46 1.20
CA TYR A 29 -10.39 -5.53 2.06
C TYR A 29 -9.27 -6.55 2.25
N TYR A 30 -9.19 -7.09 3.45
CA TYR A 30 -8.31 -8.19 3.83
C TYR A 30 -8.96 -8.90 5.02
N PHE A 31 -9.30 -10.16 4.85
CA PHE A 31 -9.98 -10.96 5.87
C PHE A 31 -9.69 -12.44 5.70
N GLN A 32 -10.08 -13.24 6.68
CA GLN A 32 -9.95 -14.69 6.64
C GLN A 32 -11.31 -15.39 6.78
N ILE A 33 -11.40 -16.57 6.21
CA ILE A 33 -12.47 -17.55 6.42
C ILE A 33 -11.79 -18.80 6.96
N GLN A 34 -12.29 -19.32 8.08
CA GLN A 34 -11.75 -20.49 8.76
C GLN A 34 -12.77 -21.63 8.72
N ASN A 35 -12.29 -22.85 8.95
CA ASN A 35 -13.12 -24.06 8.99
C ASN A 35 -13.89 -24.25 7.67
N THR A 36 -13.18 -24.05 6.56
CA THR A 36 -13.76 -24.20 5.21
C THR A 36 -14.19 -25.63 4.96
N ILE A 37 -15.28 -25.78 4.21
CA ILE A 37 -15.79 -27.09 3.79
C ILE A 37 -15.46 -27.26 2.30
N SER A 38 -14.87 -28.40 1.95
CA SER A 38 -14.67 -28.77 0.54
C SER A 38 -16.03 -29.02 -0.12
N ASP A 39 -16.17 -28.68 -1.39
CA ASP A 39 -17.39 -28.92 -2.19
C ASP A 39 -18.59 -28.00 -1.87
N ALA A 40 -18.38 -26.91 -1.14
CA ALA A 40 -19.36 -25.84 -0.96
C ALA A 40 -18.99 -24.58 -1.77
N THR A 41 -19.97 -23.97 -2.43
CA THR A 41 -19.81 -22.66 -3.07
C THR A 41 -20.21 -21.56 -2.09
N TYR A 42 -19.25 -20.72 -1.73
CA TYR A 42 -19.45 -19.57 -0.86
C TYR A 42 -19.82 -18.36 -1.71
N LYS A 43 -20.92 -17.69 -1.36
CA LYS A 43 -21.34 -16.44 -2.02
C LYS A 43 -21.07 -15.25 -1.10
N LEU A 44 -20.19 -14.36 -1.52
CA LEU A 44 -19.74 -13.22 -0.73
C LEU A 44 -20.18 -11.92 -1.39
N LYS A 45 -20.73 -11.00 -0.60
CA LYS A 45 -21.18 -9.67 -1.06
C LYS A 45 -20.59 -8.57 -0.22
N ILE A 46 -19.68 -7.76 -0.77
CA ILE A 46 -19.18 -6.56 -0.10
C ILE A 46 -20.07 -5.38 -0.50
N VAL A 47 -20.92 -4.90 0.41
CA VAL A 47 -22.10 -4.07 0.05
C VAL A 47 -21.90 -2.55 0.15
N ASN A 48 -20.80 -2.09 0.75
CA ASN A 48 -20.58 -0.67 1.07
C ASN A 48 -19.36 -0.05 0.37
N LEU A 49 -19.03 -0.48 -0.84
CA LEU A 49 -17.96 0.12 -1.64
C LEU A 49 -18.39 1.49 -2.19
N LEU A 50 -17.47 2.44 -2.33
CA LEU A 50 -17.80 3.82 -2.71
C LEU A 50 -17.42 4.20 -4.15
N LYS A 51 -16.57 3.41 -4.82
CA LYS A 51 -16.15 3.72 -6.19
C LYS A 51 -17.24 3.36 -7.18
N LYS A 52 -17.49 4.24 -8.16
CA LYS A 52 -18.49 4.00 -9.20
C LYS A 52 -18.16 2.82 -10.11
N ASP A 53 -16.87 2.60 -10.35
CA ASP A 53 -16.38 1.53 -11.22
C ASP A 53 -15.23 0.77 -10.54
N SER A 54 -14.97 -0.43 -11.02
CA SER A 54 -13.96 -1.32 -10.48
C SER A 54 -13.38 -2.25 -11.54
N LEU A 55 -12.12 -2.64 -11.36
CA LEU A 55 -11.44 -3.63 -12.21
C LEU A 55 -12.16 -5.00 -12.20
N TYR A 56 -13.02 -5.28 -11.22
CA TYR A 56 -13.89 -6.47 -11.23
C TYR A 56 -14.85 -6.47 -12.44
N ASN A 57 -15.25 -5.31 -12.96
CA ASN A 57 -16.03 -5.21 -14.20
C ASN A 57 -15.22 -5.59 -15.46
N TYR A 58 -13.89 -5.66 -15.33
CA TYR A 58 -12.96 -5.92 -16.42
C TYR A 58 -12.14 -7.20 -16.18
N GLY A 59 -12.68 -8.14 -15.42
CA GLY A 59 -12.11 -9.48 -15.24
C GLY A 59 -11.15 -9.65 -14.07
N MET A 60 -10.95 -8.63 -13.23
CA MET A 60 -10.23 -8.83 -11.97
C MET A 60 -10.96 -9.87 -11.10
N LYS A 61 -10.18 -10.75 -10.48
CA LYS A 61 -10.65 -11.73 -9.49
C LYS A 61 -10.09 -11.41 -8.10
N PRO A 62 -10.84 -11.74 -7.02
CA PRO A 62 -10.33 -11.69 -5.66
C PRO A 62 -9.00 -12.44 -5.51
N LEU A 63 -8.15 -11.94 -4.63
CA LEU A 63 -6.91 -12.62 -4.28
C LEU A 63 -7.14 -13.52 -3.08
N VAL A 64 -6.58 -14.73 -3.12
CA VAL A 64 -6.84 -15.82 -2.19
C VAL A 64 -5.52 -16.44 -1.76
N TYR A 65 -5.41 -16.82 -0.48
CA TYR A 65 -4.27 -17.53 0.08
C TYR A 65 -4.76 -18.61 1.04
N SER A 66 -4.28 -19.84 0.85
CA SER A 66 -4.55 -20.99 1.72
C SER A 66 -3.34 -21.25 2.61
N GLU A 67 -3.56 -21.43 3.91
CA GLU A 67 -2.47 -21.82 4.82
C GLU A 67 -1.96 -23.23 4.53
N LYS A 68 -2.86 -24.19 4.22
CA LYS A 68 -2.46 -25.55 3.83
C LYS A 68 -1.68 -25.57 2.53
N ASP A 69 -2.18 -24.94 1.46
CA ASP A 69 -1.49 -24.93 0.16
C ASP A 69 -0.12 -24.24 0.26
N ALA A 70 0.00 -23.18 1.06
CA ALA A 70 1.29 -22.53 1.29
C ALA A 70 2.28 -23.42 2.03
N ARG A 71 1.82 -24.17 3.04
CA ARG A 71 2.67 -25.08 3.82
C ARG A 71 3.10 -26.31 3.02
N GLU A 72 2.14 -26.97 2.39
CA GLU A 72 2.27 -28.30 1.80
C GLU A 72 2.68 -28.24 0.32
N LEU A 73 2.16 -27.29 -0.44
CA LEU A 73 2.38 -27.17 -1.89
C LEU A 73 3.25 -25.97 -2.28
N LYS A 74 3.64 -25.12 -1.31
CA LYS A 74 4.39 -23.87 -1.55
C LYS A 74 3.68 -22.89 -2.49
N ILE A 75 2.34 -22.94 -2.51
CA ILE A 75 1.52 -22.03 -3.31
C ILE A 75 1.25 -20.77 -2.48
N GLY A 76 1.65 -19.61 -3.01
CA GLY A 76 1.38 -18.31 -2.40
C GLY A 76 -0.01 -17.77 -2.73
N TRP A 77 -0.13 -16.45 -2.76
CA TRP A 77 -1.37 -15.78 -3.18
C TRP A 77 -1.71 -16.08 -4.64
N PHE A 78 -2.96 -16.42 -4.92
CA PHE A 78 -3.48 -16.64 -6.27
C PHE A 78 -4.84 -15.97 -6.47
N ARG A 79 -5.25 -15.80 -7.73
CA ARG A 79 -6.55 -15.20 -8.07
C ARG A 79 -7.60 -16.28 -8.24
N SER A 80 -8.71 -16.17 -7.53
CA SER A 80 -9.82 -17.13 -7.60
C SER A 80 -11.18 -16.44 -7.49
N GLY A 81 -12.24 -17.19 -7.78
CA GLY A 81 -13.62 -16.73 -7.79
C GLY A 81 -14.22 -16.62 -9.18
N HIS A 82 -15.55 -16.66 -9.22
CA HIS A 82 -16.39 -16.68 -10.41
C HIS A 82 -17.73 -15.99 -10.13
N HIS A 83 -18.57 -15.83 -11.16
CA HIS A 83 -19.82 -15.05 -11.11
C HIS A 83 -19.66 -13.67 -10.46
N ILE A 84 -18.56 -12.99 -10.80
CA ILE A 84 -18.18 -11.71 -10.21
C ILE A 84 -19.03 -10.60 -10.82
N THR A 85 -19.67 -9.79 -9.99
CA THR A 85 -20.40 -8.60 -10.43
C THR A 85 -20.07 -7.41 -9.54
N TYR A 86 -19.93 -6.23 -10.15
CA TYR A 86 -19.77 -4.96 -9.44
C TYR A 86 -20.82 -3.96 -9.92
N LYS A 87 -21.77 -3.59 -9.05
CA LYS A 87 -22.93 -2.79 -9.45
C LYS A 87 -23.44 -1.87 -8.32
N PRO A 88 -24.20 -0.81 -8.64
CA PRO A 88 -24.84 0.01 -7.63
C PRO A 88 -25.69 -0.82 -6.66
N TRP A 89 -25.50 -0.60 -5.37
CA TRP A 89 -26.30 -1.24 -4.33
C TRP A 89 -27.64 -0.51 -4.20
N LYS A 90 -28.75 -1.23 -4.46
CA LYS A 90 -30.09 -0.65 -4.54
C LYS A 90 -30.87 -0.63 -3.22
N LYS A 91 -30.45 -1.40 -2.21
CA LYS A 91 -31.16 -1.41 -0.92
C LYS A 91 -30.82 -0.12 -0.16
N LYS A 92 -31.82 0.78 -0.04
CA LYS A 92 -31.76 1.97 0.80
C LYS A 92 -31.82 1.55 2.27
N THR A 93 -30.68 1.25 2.88
CA THR A 93 -30.40 1.36 4.34
C THR A 93 -29.18 0.53 4.69
N PHE A 94 -28.12 1.20 5.18
CA PHE A 94 -27.14 0.57 6.09
C PHE A 94 -26.48 1.63 6.98
N ASN A 95 -26.43 2.90 6.56
CA ASN A 95 -25.91 3.99 7.38
C ASN A 95 -26.85 5.20 7.34
N ASN A 96 -27.72 5.33 8.35
CA ASN A 96 -28.65 6.46 8.48
C ASN A 96 -27.93 7.82 8.57
N LEU A 97 -26.63 7.82 8.84
CA LEU A 97 -25.78 9.02 8.88
C LEU A 97 -25.44 9.55 7.47
N PHE A 98 -25.53 8.73 6.42
CA PHE A 98 -25.17 9.12 5.04
C PHE A 98 -26.21 8.63 4.01
N PRO A 99 -27.49 9.05 4.11
CA PRO A 99 -28.58 8.54 3.28
C PRO A 99 -28.44 8.89 1.78
N TYR A 100 -27.59 9.87 1.45
CA TYR A 100 -27.38 10.35 0.08
C TYR A 100 -26.17 9.73 -0.63
N VAL A 101 -25.39 8.89 0.04
CA VAL A 101 -24.20 8.27 -0.55
C VAL A 101 -24.59 6.99 -1.30
N GLN A 102 -24.37 6.99 -2.62
CA GLN A 102 -24.53 5.79 -3.44
C GLN A 102 -23.39 4.81 -3.15
N HIS A 103 -23.76 3.64 -2.63
CA HIS A 103 -22.84 2.53 -2.42
C HIS A 103 -22.87 1.54 -3.59
N TYR A 104 -21.83 0.75 -3.72
CA TYR A 104 -21.66 -0.28 -4.73
C TYR A 104 -21.39 -1.62 -4.06
N CYS A 105 -21.83 -2.68 -4.72
CA CYS A 105 -21.71 -4.04 -4.24
C CYS A 105 -20.80 -4.84 -5.15
N LEU A 106 -19.78 -5.45 -4.56
CA LEU A 106 -19.00 -6.53 -5.17
C LEU A 106 -19.58 -7.86 -4.71
N GLU A 107 -20.19 -8.61 -5.63
CA GLU A 107 -20.67 -9.98 -5.39
C GLU A 107 -19.80 -10.95 -6.16
N PHE A 108 -19.38 -12.04 -5.52
CA PHE A 108 -18.65 -13.13 -6.17
C PHE A 108 -18.92 -14.46 -5.46
N GLN A 109 -18.67 -15.55 -6.19
CA GLN A 109 -18.70 -16.91 -5.68
C GLN A 109 -17.30 -17.49 -5.65
N ILE A 110 -17.04 -18.37 -4.68
CA ILE A 110 -15.76 -19.06 -4.51
C ILE A 110 -15.95 -20.43 -3.85
N GLU A 111 -15.26 -21.44 -4.37
CA GLU A 111 -15.07 -22.74 -3.74
C GLU A 111 -13.70 -22.83 -3.08
N PHE A 112 -13.65 -23.44 -1.90
CA PHE A 112 -12.41 -23.74 -1.20
C PHE A 112 -12.08 -25.22 -1.38
N ARG A 113 -10.86 -25.50 -1.85
CA ARG A 113 -10.41 -26.87 -2.13
C ARG A 113 -10.17 -27.65 -0.83
N ASN A 114 -9.55 -27.02 0.15
CA ASN A 114 -9.12 -27.67 1.37
C ASN A 114 -10.21 -27.57 2.44
N LYS A 115 -10.64 -28.72 2.96
CA LYS A 115 -11.47 -28.81 4.16
C LYS A 115 -10.65 -28.42 5.39
N ASP A 116 -11.26 -27.81 6.40
CA ASP A 116 -10.65 -27.43 7.69
C ASP A 116 -9.38 -26.59 7.52
N ASP A 117 -9.41 -25.66 6.57
CA ASP A 117 -8.31 -24.73 6.26
C ASP A 117 -8.68 -23.29 6.64
N THR A 118 -7.67 -22.43 6.67
CA THR A 118 -7.82 -20.98 6.76
C THR A 118 -7.49 -20.38 5.38
N TYR A 119 -8.48 -19.72 4.80
CA TYR A 119 -8.30 -18.95 3.57
C TYR A 119 -8.31 -17.46 3.87
N TYR A 120 -7.31 -16.73 3.39
CA TYR A 120 -7.30 -15.27 3.40
C TYR A 120 -7.75 -14.74 2.05
N LEU A 121 -8.59 -13.71 2.06
CA LEU A 121 -9.04 -12.99 0.87
C LEU A 121 -8.59 -11.53 0.94
N ALA A 122 -8.09 -11.00 -0.18
CA ALA A 122 -7.59 -9.63 -0.26
C ALA A 122 -7.98 -8.93 -1.57
N HIS A 123 -8.11 -7.61 -1.51
CA HIS A 123 -8.35 -6.79 -2.70
C HIS A 123 -7.15 -6.81 -3.67
N CYS A 124 -5.93 -6.78 -3.15
CA CYS A 124 -4.68 -6.86 -3.92
C CYS A 124 -3.62 -7.56 -3.06
N TYR A 125 -2.45 -7.89 -3.63
CA TYR A 125 -1.35 -8.53 -2.90
C TYR A 125 -0.98 -7.68 -1.68
N PRO A 126 -1.20 -8.18 -0.44
CA PRO A 126 -0.87 -7.42 0.74
C PRO A 126 0.63 -7.13 0.82
N TYR A 127 0.97 -5.98 1.39
CA TYR A 127 2.34 -5.64 1.74
C TYR A 127 2.31 -4.89 3.07
N ARG A 128 2.72 -5.58 4.13
CA ARG A 128 2.63 -5.16 5.53
C ARG A 128 3.83 -4.28 5.88
N TYR A 129 3.69 -3.51 6.95
CA TYR A 129 4.82 -2.73 7.49
C TYR A 129 5.95 -3.64 8.02
N THR A 130 5.62 -4.83 8.51
CA THR A 130 6.61 -5.86 8.87
C THR A 130 7.38 -6.39 7.67
N ASP A 131 6.74 -6.52 6.51
CA ASP A 131 7.38 -6.98 5.28
C ASP A 131 8.42 -5.95 4.82
N LEU A 132 8.07 -4.65 4.89
CA LEU A 132 9.03 -3.57 4.68
C LEU A 132 10.22 -3.67 5.63
N LYS A 133 9.97 -3.75 6.95
CA LYS A 133 11.04 -3.80 7.95
C LYS A 133 11.96 -5.00 7.75
N THR A 134 11.39 -6.16 7.41
CA THR A 134 12.14 -7.39 7.13
C THR A 134 13.04 -7.20 5.91
N HIS A 135 12.47 -6.72 4.79
CA HIS A 135 13.23 -6.44 3.57
C HIS A 135 14.38 -5.44 3.80
N LEU A 136 14.13 -4.35 4.52
CA LEU A 136 15.19 -3.37 4.83
C LEU A 136 16.27 -3.94 5.75
N ASN A 137 15.92 -4.86 6.66
CA ASN A 137 16.90 -5.52 7.53
C ASN A 137 17.74 -6.53 6.75
N GLU A 138 17.15 -7.25 5.80
CA GLU A 138 17.89 -8.13 4.88
C GLU A 138 18.95 -7.35 4.10
N ILE A 139 18.58 -6.19 3.55
CA ILE A 139 19.52 -5.30 2.82
C ILE A 139 20.69 -4.86 3.71
N ILE A 140 20.41 -4.44 4.95
CA ILE A 140 21.45 -3.92 5.86
C ILE A 140 22.37 -5.02 6.37
N ASN A 141 21.86 -6.23 6.54
CA ASN A 141 22.64 -7.35 7.03
C ASN A 141 23.59 -7.92 5.96
N ASP A 142 23.40 -7.58 4.67
CA ASP A 142 24.37 -7.88 3.63
C ASP A 142 25.44 -6.77 3.56
N SER A 143 26.64 -7.13 4.00
CA SER A 143 27.82 -6.25 3.98
C SER A 143 28.15 -5.63 2.62
N LYS A 144 27.72 -6.26 1.51
CA LYS A 144 27.96 -5.76 0.15
C LYS A 144 27.27 -4.43 -0.12
N HIS A 145 26.16 -4.14 0.56
CA HIS A 145 25.36 -2.94 0.34
C HIS A 145 25.78 -1.74 1.20
N LEU A 146 26.58 -1.98 2.25
CA LEU A 146 26.96 -0.94 3.23
C LEU A 146 27.73 0.23 2.58
N SER A 147 28.39 0.01 1.44
CA SER A 147 29.15 1.03 0.72
C SER A 147 28.30 2.03 -0.07
N HIS A 148 26.98 1.79 -0.21
CA HIS A 148 26.10 2.62 -1.04
C HIS A 148 24.66 2.74 -0.55
N PHE A 149 24.31 2.10 0.58
CA PHE A 149 22.97 2.12 1.16
C PHE A 149 22.99 2.65 2.60
N LYS A 150 22.18 3.66 2.87
CA LYS A 150 21.98 4.21 4.22
C LYS A 150 20.49 4.19 4.56
N LYS A 151 20.13 3.59 5.70
CA LYS A 151 18.78 3.64 6.28
C LYS A 151 18.75 4.61 7.45
N GLU A 152 17.82 5.54 7.42
CA GLU A 152 17.56 6.50 8.49
C GLU A 152 16.06 6.49 8.83
N VAL A 153 15.72 7.03 10.01
CA VAL A 153 14.34 7.37 10.34
C VAL A 153 14.13 8.83 9.95
N LEU A 154 13.28 9.07 8.96
CA LEU A 154 12.90 10.42 8.52
C LEU A 154 12.19 11.17 9.65
N CYS A 155 11.21 10.49 10.26
CA CYS A 155 10.43 10.95 11.41
C CYS A 155 9.64 9.78 11.99
N GLU A 156 9.03 10.00 13.15
CA GLU A 156 7.99 9.13 13.69
C GLU A 156 6.61 9.59 13.21
N THR A 157 5.70 8.66 12.98
CA THR A 157 4.30 8.94 12.65
C THR A 157 3.50 9.32 13.90
N ARG A 158 2.20 9.59 13.73
CA ARG A 158 1.32 9.94 14.87
C ARG A 158 1.15 8.80 15.87
N ALA A 159 1.20 7.55 15.40
CA ALA A 159 1.20 6.38 16.28
C ALA A 159 2.60 5.96 16.76
N GLY A 160 3.65 6.73 16.45
CA GLY A 160 5.03 6.40 16.84
C GLY A 160 5.64 5.25 16.04
N ASN A 161 5.20 5.06 14.78
CA ASN A 161 5.88 4.16 13.85
C ASN A 161 6.91 4.94 13.04
N SER A 162 8.09 4.35 12.84
CA SER A 162 9.12 5.00 12.03
C SER A 162 8.70 5.14 10.57
N CYS A 163 8.88 6.33 10.01
CA CYS A 163 8.88 6.56 8.57
C CYS A 163 10.33 6.53 8.10
N PHE A 164 10.72 5.53 7.31
CA PHE A 164 12.11 5.37 6.89
C PHE A 164 12.47 6.28 5.71
N LEU A 165 13.69 6.83 5.76
CA LEU A 165 14.37 7.43 4.62
C LEU A 165 15.54 6.54 4.22
N LEU A 166 15.60 6.15 2.96
CA LEU A 166 16.71 5.41 2.41
C LEU A 166 17.51 6.34 1.50
N THR A 167 18.82 6.35 1.66
CA THR A 167 19.74 6.99 0.72
C THR A 167 20.50 5.92 -0.03
N ILE A 168 20.42 5.93 -1.35
CA ILE A 168 21.21 5.05 -2.21
C ILE A 168 22.05 5.90 -3.15
N THR A 169 23.36 5.78 -3.07
CA THR A 169 24.31 6.48 -3.95
C THR A 169 25.69 5.84 -3.78
N ASP A 170 26.57 6.00 -4.76
CA ASP A 170 27.96 5.61 -4.61
C ASP A 170 28.70 6.66 -3.76
N TYR A 171 29.20 6.26 -2.60
CA TYR A 171 30.04 7.11 -1.74
C TYR A 171 31.52 7.07 -2.14
N ILE A 172 31.90 6.15 -3.04
CA ILE A 172 33.29 5.88 -3.43
C ILE A 172 33.61 6.67 -4.69
N GLY A 173 34.05 7.91 -4.50
CA GLY A 173 34.53 8.77 -5.58
C GLY A 173 34.77 10.19 -5.08
N ASN A 174 35.90 10.78 -5.43
CA ASN A 174 36.25 12.18 -5.14
C ASN A 174 35.43 13.19 -6.00
N GLU A 175 34.39 12.73 -6.71
CA GLU A 175 33.46 13.64 -7.36
C GLU A 175 32.65 14.37 -6.30
N ASP A 176 32.70 15.69 -6.35
CA ASP A 176 31.99 16.56 -5.43
C ASP A 176 30.49 16.19 -5.47
N SER A 177 29.95 15.68 -4.36
CA SER A 177 28.60 15.10 -4.31
C SER A 177 27.53 16.02 -4.91
N LYS A 178 27.79 17.33 -4.92
CA LYS A 178 27.02 18.42 -5.51
C LYS A 178 26.77 18.30 -7.02
N THR A 179 27.58 17.55 -7.77
CA THR A 179 27.34 17.34 -9.21
C THR A 179 26.29 16.28 -9.50
N LYS A 180 25.97 15.42 -8.52
CA LYS A 180 25.00 14.35 -8.70
C LYS A 180 23.57 14.89 -8.80
N LEU A 181 22.75 14.20 -9.57
CA LEU A 181 21.32 14.45 -9.65
C LEU A 181 20.61 13.93 -8.40
N GLY A 182 19.70 14.71 -7.83
CA GLY A 182 18.85 14.22 -6.76
C GLY A 182 17.62 13.53 -7.32
N VAL A 183 17.31 12.32 -6.84
CA VAL A 183 16.11 11.58 -7.24
C VAL A 183 15.30 11.23 -6.00
N VAL A 184 14.07 11.70 -5.94
CA VAL A 184 13.15 11.42 -4.84
C VAL A 184 12.12 10.39 -5.28
N LEU A 185 12.04 9.26 -4.56
CA LEU A 185 11.03 8.24 -4.82
C LEU A 185 10.17 8.04 -3.57
N THR A 186 8.85 8.07 -3.74
CA THR A 186 7.92 7.86 -2.62
C THR A 186 6.84 6.84 -2.95
N ALA A 187 6.39 6.10 -1.94
CA ALA A 187 5.32 5.11 -2.09
C ALA A 187 4.38 5.08 -0.88
N ARG A 188 3.18 4.49 -1.09
CA ARG A 188 2.15 4.27 -0.07
C ARG A 188 1.74 5.52 0.70
N VAL A 189 1.53 6.63 -0.01
CA VAL A 189 0.83 7.79 0.56
C VAL A 189 -0.60 7.42 0.93
N HIS A 190 -1.28 6.66 0.05
CA HIS A 190 -2.51 5.96 0.37
C HIS A 190 -2.18 4.53 0.82
N PRO A 191 -2.67 4.10 2.00
CA PRO A 191 -2.32 2.79 2.55
C PRO A 191 -2.77 1.60 1.70
N GLY A 192 -3.93 1.68 1.04
CA GLY A 192 -4.52 0.58 0.29
C GLY A 192 -3.94 0.35 -1.11
N GLU A 193 -2.98 1.18 -1.55
CA GLU A 193 -2.29 1.05 -2.84
C GLU A 193 -1.06 0.15 -2.72
N THR A 194 -1.26 -1.10 -2.30
CA THR A 194 -0.19 -2.05 -1.94
C THR A 194 0.79 -2.35 -3.08
N GLN A 195 0.34 -2.28 -4.32
CA GLN A 195 1.15 -2.50 -5.51
C GLN A 195 2.33 -1.51 -5.62
N ALA A 196 2.21 -0.29 -5.06
CA ALA A 196 3.32 0.66 -4.97
C ALA A 196 4.48 0.13 -4.12
N SER A 197 4.20 -0.66 -3.06
CA SER A 197 5.25 -1.27 -2.25
C SER A 197 5.98 -2.39 -2.96
N TRP A 198 5.28 -3.20 -3.75
CA TRP A 198 5.92 -4.24 -4.56
C TRP A 198 6.80 -3.65 -5.66
N MET A 199 6.35 -2.57 -6.32
CA MET A 199 7.20 -1.81 -7.24
C MET A 199 8.42 -1.22 -6.52
N MET A 200 8.21 -0.58 -5.37
CA MET A 200 9.30 -0.02 -4.57
C MET A 200 10.31 -1.09 -4.15
N LYS A 201 9.85 -2.28 -3.75
CA LYS A 201 10.71 -3.42 -3.44
C LYS A 201 11.64 -3.74 -4.62
N GLY A 202 11.08 -3.91 -5.81
CA GLY A 202 11.86 -4.19 -7.02
C GLY A 202 12.84 -3.07 -7.40
N ILE A 203 12.44 -1.81 -7.23
CA ILE A 203 13.34 -0.66 -7.45
C ILE A 203 14.51 -0.71 -6.47
N LEU A 204 14.26 -0.97 -5.18
CA LEU A 204 15.32 -1.07 -4.18
C LEU A 204 16.27 -2.24 -4.50
N ASP A 205 15.72 -3.42 -4.79
CA ASP A 205 16.51 -4.61 -5.14
C ASP A 205 17.40 -4.36 -6.37
N PHE A 206 16.87 -3.66 -7.39
CA PHE A 206 17.65 -3.26 -8.56
C PHE A 206 18.74 -2.24 -8.20
N LEU A 207 18.39 -1.15 -7.49
CA LEU A 207 19.30 -0.06 -7.18
C LEU A 207 20.46 -0.46 -6.26
N ILE A 208 20.35 -1.55 -5.49
CA ILE A 208 21.45 -2.08 -4.66
C ILE A 208 22.21 -3.23 -5.33
N SER A 209 21.75 -3.71 -6.48
CA SER A 209 22.36 -4.84 -7.18
C SER A 209 23.69 -4.49 -7.83
N GLU A 210 24.38 -5.53 -8.30
CA GLU A 210 25.63 -5.43 -9.04
C GLU A 210 25.44 -5.13 -10.54
N GLU A 211 24.20 -4.94 -10.99
CA GLU A 211 23.87 -4.62 -12.38
C GLU A 211 24.63 -3.36 -12.84
N PRO A 212 25.27 -3.37 -14.03
CA PRO A 212 26.04 -2.23 -14.52
C PRO A 212 25.25 -0.93 -14.56
N THR A 213 23.99 -0.98 -15.00
CA THR A 213 23.10 0.18 -15.02
C THR A 213 22.79 0.70 -13.61
N ALA A 214 22.62 -0.18 -12.63
CA ALA A 214 22.40 0.23 -11.24
C ALA A 214 23.65 0.93 -10.68
N LYS A 215 24.86 0.43 -10.97
CA LYS A 215 26.12 1.08 -10.60
C LYS A 215 26.25 2.47 -11.22
N GLU A 216 25.99 2.60 -12.52
CA GLU A 216 26.03 3.88 -13.21
C GLU A 216 25.03 4.89 -12.62
N LEU A 217 23.82 4.45 -12.31
CA LEU A 217 22.83 5.29 -11.64
C LEU A 217 23.31 5.76 -10.26
N ARG A 218 23.93 4.87 -9.45
CA ARG A 218 24.48 5.23 -8.14
C ARG A 218 25.65 6.23 -8.24
N GLN A 219 26.43 6.17 -9.32
CA GLN A 219 27.50 7.14 -9.57
C GLN A 219 26.95 8.52 -9.91
N ARG A 220 25.89 8.60 -10.73
CA ARG A 220 25.34 9.87 -11.23
C ARG A 220 24.26 10.49 -10.32
N CYS A 221 23.62 9.70 -9.47
CA CYS A 221 22.45 10.13 -8.70
C CYS A 221 22.59 9.90 -7.19
N ILE A 222 21.89 10.73 -6.42
CA ILE A 222 21.57 10.51 -5.02
C ILE A 222 20.08 10.21 -4.91
N PHE A 223 19.76 8.95 -4.64
CA PHE A 223 18.37 8.53 -4.44
C PHE A 223 17.97 8.75 -2.99
N LYS A 224 16.91 9.53 -2.77
CA LYS A 224 16.22 9.69 -1.49
C LYS A 224 14.87 8.99 -1.58
N ILE A 225 14.73 7.86 -0.92
CA ILE A 225 13.60 6.95 -1.10
C ILE A 225 12.81 6.84 0.21
N ILE A 226 11.50 7.06 0.14
CA ILE A 226 10.57 6.84 1.24
C ILE A 226 9.61 5.71 0.83
N PRO A 227 9.89 4.46 1.25
CA PRO A 227 9.16 3.30 0.74
C PRO A 227 7.73 3.18 1.26
N MET A 228 7.40 3.88 2.35
CA MET A 228 6.05 3.90 2.91
C MET A 228 5.77 5.19 3.67
N LEU A 229 5.03 6.11 3.05
CA LEU A 229 4.68 7.42 3.63
C LEU A 229 3.60 7.36 4.72
N ASN A 230 2.78 6.31 4.73
CA ASN A 230 1.64 6.17 5.65
C ASN A 230 1.62 4.81 6.38
N PRO A 231 2.66 4.46 7.16
CA PRO A 231 2.74 3.17 7.82
C PRO A 231 1.57 2.96 8.81
N ASP A 232 1.12 4.00 9.51
CA ASP A 232 -0.02 3.90 10.43
C ASP A 232 -1.29 3.45 9.72
N GLY A 233 -1.62 4.08 8.60
CA GLY A 233 -2.78 3.71 7.80
C GLY A 233 -2.67 2.28 7.25
N VAL A 234 -1.45 1.79 6.97
CA VAL A 234 -1.22 0.41 6.52
C VAL A 234 -1.49 -0.58 7.65
N ILE A 235 -0.97 -0.29 8.85
CA ILE A 235 -1.10 -1.16 10.04
C ILE A 235 -2.57 -1.36 10.39
N VAL A 236 -3.37 -0.30 10.34
CA VAL A 236 -4.79 -0.32 10.72
C VAL A 236 -5.73 -0.73 9.58
N GLY A 237 -5.19 -0.97 8.38
CA GLY A 237 -5.97 -1.44 7.23
C GLY A 237 -6.84 -0.36 6.58
N ASN A 238 -6.46 0.92 6.67
CA ASN A 238 -7.11 1.98 5.90
C ASN A 238 -6.88 1.78 4.39
N TYR A 239 -7.72 2.42 3.59
CA TYR A 239 -7.58 2.52 2.14
C TYR A 239 -6.84 3.81 1.72
N ARG A 240 -7.21 4.97 2.27
CA ARG A 240 -6.77 6.28 1.75
C ARG A 240 -6.11 7.18 2.79
N CYS A 241 -6.71 7.30 3.98
CA CYS A 241 -6.36 8.32 4.96
C CYS A 241 -5.29 7.86 5.96
N SER A 242 -4.60 8.83 6.55
CA SER A 242 -3.81 8.63 7.78
C SER A 242 -4.73 8.65 9.02
N LEU A 243 -4.15 8.44 10.21
CA LEU A 243 -4.87 8.54 11.49
C LEU A 243 -5.42 9.93 11.81
N SER A 244 -5.04 10.95 11.04
CA SER A 244 -5.61 12.29 11.11
C SER A 244 -6.95 12.42 10.40
N ALA A 245 -7.54 11.32 9.92
CA ALA A 245 -8.77 11.31 9.09
C ALA A 245 -8.63 12.10 7.77
N ARG A 246 -7.41 12.26 7.26
CA ARG A 246 -7.11 13.09 6.09
C ARG A 246 -6.24 12.34 5.09
N ASP A 247 -6.45 12.68 3.83
CA ASP A 247 -5.63 12.26 2.70
C ASP A 247 -4.28 12.99 2.75
N LEU A 248 -3.18 12.26 2.97
CA LEU A 248 -1.84 12.84 3.02
C LEU A 248 -1.47 13.56 1.70
N ASN A 249 -1.95 13.05 0.57
CA ASN A 249 -1.73 13.64 -0.75
C ASN A 249 -2.54 14.92 -1.04
N ARG A 250 -3.21 15.46 -0.03
CA ARG A 250 -3.88 16.78 -0.09
C ARG A 250 -3.28 17.79 0.89
N ASN A 251 -2.20 17.44 1.58
CA ASN A 251 -1.63 18.24 2.67
C ASN A 251 -0.18 18.68 2.43
N TYR A 252 0.30 18.69 1.18
CA TYR A 252 1.67 19.11 0.82
C TYR A 252 1.90 20.64 0.76
N ARG A 253 0.83 21.45 0.57
CA ARG A 253 0.96 22.91 0.45
C ARG A 253 1.48 23.55 1.73
N HIS A 254 0.78 23.32 2.85
CA HIS A 254 1.15 23.81 4.18
C HIS A 254 1.00 22.68 5.22
N PRO A 255 1.86 21.64 5.18
CA PRO A 255 1.75 20.53 6.10
C PRO A 255 1.96 21.03 7.54
N LYS A 256 1.12 20.56 8.46
CA LYS A 256 1.32 20.75 9.90
C LYS A 256 2.12 19.57 10.43
N ARG A 257 3.31 19.82 11.00
CA ARG A 257 4.23 18.77 11.48
C ARG A 257 3.55 17.76 12.40
N GLU A 258 2.71 18.22 13.32
CA GLU A 258 2.01 17.36 14.29
C GLU A 258 0.93 16.47 13.66
N LEU A 259 0.23 16.95 12.63
CA LEU A 259 -0.86 16.21 11.99
C LEU A 259 -0.36 15.32 10.84
N PHE A 260 0.69 15.76 10.15
CA PHE A 260 1.22 15.13 8.94
C PHE A 260 2.77 15.08 8.99
N PRO A 261 3.36 14.43 10.02
CA PRO A 261 4.81 14.42 10.20
C PRO A 261 5.53 13.88 8.97
N THR A 262 5.06 12.76 8.39
CA THR A 262 5.70 12.15 7.22
C THR A 262 5.74 13.09 6.02
N VAL A 263 4.64 13.79 5.73
CA VAL A 263 4.55 14.78 4.64
C VAL A 263 5.43 16.00 4.93
N TRP A 264 5.40 16.53 6.17
CA TRP A 264 6.20 17.69 6.56
C TRP A 264 7.70 17.43 6.44
N HIS A 265 8.17 16.31 6.99
CA HIS A 265 9.58 15.93 6.93
C HIS A 265 10.02 15.53 5.52
N THR A 266 9.14 14.92 4.72
CA THR A 266 9.41 14.68 3.28
C THR A 266 9.65 15.98 2.56
N LYS A 267 8.77 16.97 2.73
CA LYS A 267 8.90 18.28 2.10
C LYS A 267 10.20 18.97 2.51
N LYS A 268 10.55 18.95 3.81
CA LYS A 268 11.82 19.49 4.30
C LYS A 268 13.03 18.79 3.71
N MET A 269 13.02 17.45 3.65
CA MET A 269 14.09 16.68 3.02
C MET A 269 14.27 17.05 1.55
N VAL A 270 13.17 17.20 0.81
CA VAL A 270 13.22 17.64 -0.60
C VAL A 270 13.74 19.07 -0.72
N GLU A 271 13.23 20.02 0.07
CA GLU A 271 13.71 21.42 0.09
C GLU A 271 15.22 21.52 0.38
N GLU A 272 15.76 20.69 1.29
CA GLU A 272 17.20 20.66 1.56
C GLU A 272 17.98 20.05 0.39
N LEU A 273 17.50 18.95 -0.21
CA LEU A 273 18.15 18.32 -1.36
C LEU A 273 18.19 19.25 -2.58
N GLN A 274 17.15 20.07 -2.79
CA GLN A 274 17.07 21.05 -3.90
C GLN A 274 18.13 22.15 -3.81
N LYS A 275 18.69 22.44 -2.63
CA LYS A 275 19.71 23.49 -2.49
C LYS A 275 21.01 23.11 -3.20
N ASP A 276 21.32 21.82 -3.23
CA ASP A 276 22.59 21.29 -3.72
C ASP A 276 22.46 20.51 -5.03
N HIS A 277 21.24 20.11 -5.43
CA HIS A 277 21.03 19.21 -6.58
C HIS A 277 19.83 19.58 -7.46
N TYR A 278 19.96 19.35 -8.77
CA TYR A 278 18.80 19.30 -9.67
C TYR A 278 17.98 18.04 -9.37
N LEU A 279 16.65 18.19 -9.25
CA LEU A 279 15.78 17.13 -8.74
C LEU A 279 14.82 16.56 -9.77
N PHE A 280 14.66 15.23 -9.68
CA PHE A 280 13.54 14.50 -10.26
C PHE A 280 12.73 13.83 -9.15
N ASP A 281 11.41 14.01 -9.15
CA ASP A 281 10.50 13.42 -8.15
C ASP A 281 9.51 12.46 -8.81
N PHE A 282 9.44 11.23 -8.31
CA PHE A 282 8.55 10.20 -8.83
C PHE A 282 7.72 9.56 -7.70
N PRO A 283 6.44 9.95 -7.55
CA PRO A 283 5.52 9.23 -6.70
C PRO A 283 5.03 7.94 -7.37
N LEU A 284 5.04 6.82 -6.65
CA LEU A 284 4.43 5.60 -7.15
C LEU A 284 2.92 5.61 -6.86
N LEU A 285 2.13 5.76 -7.94
CA LEU A 285 0.67 5.53 -8.03
C LEU A 285 -0.26 6.60 -7.42
N SER A 286 0.28 7.79 -7.14
CA SER A 286 -0.52 8.98 -6.84
C SER A 286 0.17 10.21 -7.44
N PRO A 287 -0.53 11.08 -8.19
CA PRO A 287 0.08 12.33 -8.68
C PRO A 287 0.47 13.18 -7.47
N PHE A 288 1.70 13.68 -7.51
CA PHE A 288 2.36 14.41 -6.45
C PHE A 288 2.72 15.78 -6.99
N GLU A 289 2.35 16.80 -6.24
CA GLU A 289 2.73 18.19 -6.54
C GLU A 289 3.46 18.73 -5.31
N LEU A 290 4.76 18.45 -5.20
CA LEU A 290 5.64 19.23 -4.30
C LEU A 290 5.97 20.59 -4.91
N TYR A 291 5.91 20.70 -6.24
CA TYR A 291 6.21 21.91 -6.98
C TYR A 291 4.94 22.71 -7.22
N ASN A 292 4.73 23.71 -6.37
CA ASN A 292 3.94 24.89 -6.73
C ASN A 292 4.82 26.11 -6.46
N GLY A 293 5.60 26.48 -7.48
CA GLY A 293 6.45 27.66 -7.53
C GLY A 293 7.31 27.63 -8.80
N THR A 294 6.88 28.35 -9.84
CA THR A 294 7.49 28.52 -11.20
C THR A 294 7.40 27.27 -12.10
N HIS A 295 6.74 27.24 -13.27
CA HIS A 295 6.09 28.23 -14.14
C HIS A 295 4.68 27.78 -14.55
#